data_AF-A0A7C3ZDN5-F1
#
_entry.id   AF-A0A7C3ZDN5-F1
#
_cell.length_a   1.000
_cell.length_b   1.000
_cell.length_c   1.000
_cell.angle_alpha   90.00
_cell.angle_beta   90.00
_cell.angle_gamma   90.00
#
_symmetry.space_group_name_H-M   'P 1'
#
loop_
_entity.id
_entity.type
_entity.pdbx_description
1 polymer ?
#
loop_
_entity_poly.entity_id
_entity_poly.type
_entity_poly.pdbx_seq_one_letter_code
_entity_poly.pdbx_strand_id
1 'polypeptide(L)'
;MKRAQGISINVIVVAAIALLVLVVLSIVFLGRFGIFTQESSNCENQGGSCVVGSCPSGTNPYRAWNCPDTASGASQTCCLAVQS
;
A
#
# COMPACT_ATOMS: atom_id res chain seq x y z
N MET A 1 -22.93 -6.97 -50.62
CA MET A 1 -21.68 -6.20 -50.48
C MET A 1 -21.00 -6.63 -49.18
N LYS A 2 -19.90 -7.39 -49.26
CA LYS A 2 -19.26 -8.02 -48.08
C LYS A 2 -18.45 -6.95 -47.34
N ARG A 3 -19.06 -6.27 -46.37
CA ARG A 3 -18.39 -5.34 -45.44
C ARG A 3 -17.63 -6.16 -44.38
N ALA A 4 -16.69 -6.99 -44.82
CA ALA A 4 -15.63 -7.48 -43.96
C ALA A 4 -14.46 -6.52 -44.13
N GLN A 5 -14.62 -5.30 -43.60
CA GLN A 5 -13.48 -4.42 -43.41
C GLN A 5 -12.54 -5.17 -42.46
N GLY A 6 -11.50 -5.77 -43.04
CA GLY A 6 -10.42 -6.36 -42.28
C GLY A 6 -9.92 -5.28 -41.34
N ILE A 7 -10.02 -5.55 -40.03
CA ILE A 7 -9.21 -4.83 -39.05
C ILE A 7 -7.80 -4.83 -39.62
N SER A 8 -7.30 -3.64 -39.94
CA SER A 8 -5.99 -3.51 -40.55
C SER A 8 -4.96 -4.07 -39.58
N ILE A 9 -3.96 -4.78 -40.10
CA ILE A 9 -2.90 -5.41 -39.29
C ILE A 9 -2.28 -4.39 -38.31
N ASN A 10 -2.17 -3.12 -38.72
CA ASN A 10 -1.72 -2.04 -37.84
C ASN A 10 -2.57 -1.86 -36.58
N VAL A 11 -3.89 -2.01 -36.67
CA VAL A 11 -4.78 -1.89 -35.51
C VAL A 11 -4.55 -3.05 -34.53
N ILE A 12 -4.31 -4.26 -35.03
CA ILE A 12 -3.99 -5.43 -34.19
C ILE A 12 -2.68 -5.20 -33.45
N VAL A 13 -1.65 -4.73 -34.17
CA VAL A 13 -0.33 -4.46 -33.60
C VAL A 13 -0.40 -3.38 -32.52
N VAL A 14 -1.09 -2.26 -32.79
CA VAL A 14 -1.25 -1.18 -31.80
C VAL A 14 -2.06 -1.64 -30.59
N ALA A 15 -3.12 -2.41 -30.78
CA ALA A 15 -3.93 -2.95 -29.68
C ALA A 15 -3.11 -3.91 -28.79
N ALA A 16 -2.26 -4.75 -29.37
CA ALA A 16 -1.38 -5.66 -28.63
C ALA A 16 -0.34 -4.89 -27.79
N ILE A 17 0.28 -3.85 -28.36
CA ILE A 17 1.24 -3.01 -27.63
C ILE A 17 0.54 -2.26 -26.49
N ALA A 18 -0.63 -1.67 -26.75
CA ALA A 18 -1.39 -0.96 -25.73
C ALA A 18 -1.78 -1.87 -24.56
N LEU A 19 -2.22 -3.09 -24.84
CA LEU A 19 -2.53 -4.09 -23.81
C LEU A 19 -1.29 -4.46 -22.99
N LEU A 20 -0.15 -4.69 -23.64
CA LEU A 20 1.09 -5.02 -22.95
C LEU A 20 1.52 -3.90 -22.01
N VAL A 21 1.51 -2.65 -22.49
CA VAL A 21 1.87 -1.48 -21.66
C VAL A 21 0.92 -1.36 -20.47
N LEU A 22 -0.38 -1.53 -20.67
CA LEU A 22 -1.37 -1.46 -19.59
C LEU A 22 -1.12 -2.54 -18.52
N VAL A 23 -0.81 -3.78 -18.93
CA VAL A 23 -0.47 -4.87 -18.01
C VAL A 23 0.80 -4.56 -17.21
N VAL A 24 1.85 -4.04 -17.86
CA VAL A 24 3.08 -3.69 -17.14
C VAL A 24 2.84 -2.57 -16.15
N LEU A 25 2.12 -1.52 -16.55
CA LEU A 25 1.77 -0.42 -15.67
C LEU A 25 0.92 -0.90 -14.49
N SER A 26 -0.08 -1.74 -14.72
CA SER A 26 -0.95 -2.23 -13.64
C SER A 26 -0.15 -3.03 -12.61
N ILE A 27 0.76 -3.91 -13.03
CA ILE A 27 1.61 -4.67 -12.10
C ILE A 27 2.52 -3.76 -11.28
N VAL A 28 3.15 -2.75 -11.91
CA VAL A 28 4.03 -1.80 -11.20
C VAL A 28 3.24 -0.96 -10.21
N PHE A 29 2.09 -0.44 -10.62
CA PHE A 29 1.24 0.37 -9.74
C PHE A 29 0.70 -0.47 -8.58
N LEU A 30 0.13 -1.65 -8.84
CA LEU A 30 -0.40 -2.52 -7.79
C LEU A 30 0.71 -2.99 -6.83
N GLY A 31 1.90 -3.34 -7.35
CA GLY A 31 3.04 -3.77 -6.53
C GLY A 31 3.56 -2.66 -5.60
N ARG A 32 3.60 -1.41 -6.06
CA ARG A 32 4.02 -0.26 -5.23
C ARG A 32 2.96 0.16 -4.21
N PHE A 33 1.67 0.08 -4.56
CA PHE A 33 0.58 0.42 -3.64
C PHE A 33 0.56 -0.48 -2.39
N GLY A 34 0.82 -1.78 -2.53
CA GLY A 34 0.89 -2.69 -1.38
C GLY A 34 2.00 -2.31 -0.38
N ILE A 35 3.16 -1.89 -0.88
CA ILE A 35 4.28 -1.45 -0.03
C ILE A 35 3.96 -0.11 0.64
N PHE A 36 3.35 0.83 -0.09
CA PHE A 36 2.98 2.14 0.45
C PHE A 36 1.95 2.05 1.58
N THR A 37 0.97 1.14 1.48
CA THR A 37 -0.01 0.93 2.56
C THR A 37 0.64 0.42 3.84
N GLN A 38 1.70 -0.39 3.72
CA GLN A 38 2.39 -0.97 4.85
C GLN A 38 3.34 0.03 5.52
N GLU A 39 4.02 0.90 4.75
CA GLU A 39 4.84 1.97 5.32
C GLU A 39 4.02 3.06 6.01
N SER A 40 2.85 3.40 5.45
CA SER A 40 1.95 4.41 6.01
C SER A 40 1.31 3.96 7.33
N SER A 41 1.11 2.67 7.53
CA SER A 41 0.55 2.12 8.76
C SER A 41 1.59 1.90 9.86
N ASN A 42 2.88 2.16 9.64
CA ASN A 42 3.90 2.00 10.68
C ASN A 42 3.81 3.14 11.71
N CYS A 43 3.63 2.78 12.98
CA CYS A 43 3.57 3.71 14.10
C CYS A 43 4.80 4.65 14.17
N GLU A 44 6.00 4.10 13.95
CA GLU A 44 7.27 4.82 14.04
C GLU A 44 7.42 5.87 12.92
N ASN A 45 6.91 5.58 11.72
CA ASN A 45 6.92 6.52 10.59
C ASN A 45 6.00 7.72 10.82
N GLN A 46 5.00 7.57 11.71
CA GLN A 46 4.03 8.60 12.05
C GLN A 46 4.45 9.40 13.30
N GLY A 47 5.66 9.19 13.82
CA GLY A 47 6.16 9.86 15.02
C GLY A 47 5.61 9.28 16.34
N GLY A 48 5.07 8.06 16.31
CA GLY A 48 4.64 7.33 17.50
C GLY A 48 5.72 6.39 18.04
N SER A 49 5.52 5.91 19.26
CA SER A 49 6.36 4.87 19.89
C SER A 49 5.56 3.59 20.13
N CYS A 50 6.10 2.46 19.73
CA CYS A 50 5.54 1.15 20.02
C CYS A 50 5.92 0.70 21.43
N VAL A 51 4.94 0.48 22.30
CA VAL A 51 5.16 0.01 23.67
C VAL A 51 4.34 -1.24 23.96
N VAL A 52 4.91 -2.14 24.77
CA VAL A 52 4.21 -3.33 25.26
C VAL A 52 3.37 -2.92 26.48
N GLY A 53 2.05 -3.09 26.39
CA GLY A 53 1.12 -2.72 27.46
C GLY A 53 0.37 -1.40 27.20
N SER A 54 0.19 -0.59 28.24
CA SER A 54 -0.53 0.68 28.18
C SER A 54 0.40 1.86 27.86
N CYS A 55 -0.10 2.83 27.08
CA CYS A 55 0.62 4.04 26.75
C CYS A 55 1.03 4.86 28.00
N PRO A 56 2.23 5.47 28.00
CA PRO A 56 2.65 6.37 29.08
C PRO A 56 1.79 7.64 29.14
N SER A 57 1.75 8.26 30.32
CA SER A 57 0.98 9.49 30.58
C SER A 57 1.34 10.60 29.59
N GLY A 58 0.35 11.17 28.91
CA GLY A 58 0.55 12.19 27.87
C GLY A 58 0.57 11.65 26.43
N THR A 59 0.39 10.34 26.24
CA THR A 59 0.24 9.71 24.92
C THR A 59 -1.08 8.95 24.80
N ASN A 60 -1.64 8.89 23.60
CA ASN A 60 -2.89 8.17 23.32
C ASN A 60 -2.63 6.93 22.47
N PRO A 61 -3.33 5.80 22.74
CA PRO A 61 -3.19 4.59 21.95
C PRO A 61 -3.87 4.73 20.59
N TYR A 62 -3.16 4.40 19.52
CA TYR A 62 -3.67 4.42 18.15
C TYR A 62 -3.67 3.00 17.57
N ARG A 63 -4.85 2.41 17.42
CA ARG A 63 -5.01 1.00 16.99
C ARG A 63 -5.00 0.80 15.48
N ALA A 64 -5.07 1.88 14.70
CA ALA A 64 -5.06 1.79 13.24
C ALA A 64 -3.64 1.69 12.65
N TRP A 65 -2.60 1.87 13.48
CA TRP A 65 -1.21 1.71 13.08
C TRP A 65 -0.61 0.46 13.70
N ASN A 66 0.27 -0.15 12.93
CA ASN A 66 0.91 -1.41 13.21
C ASN A 66 2.27 -1.12 13.87
N CYS A 67 2.61 -1.96 14.84
CA CYS A 67 3.94 -2.02 15.39
C CYS A 67 4.61 -3.31 14.88
N PRO A 68 5.93 -3.29 14.61
CA PRO A 68 6.63 -4.51 14.24
C PRO A 68 6.48 -5.53 15.38
N ASP A 69 6.03 -6.74 15.06
CA ASP A 69 5.94 -7.83 16.03
C ASP A 69 7.35 -8.10 16.57
N THR A 70 7.64 -7.57 17.75
CA THR A 70 8.85 -7.98 18.47
C THR A 70 8.77 -9.48 18.74
N ALA A 71 9.90 -10.17 18.64
CA ALA A 71 10.05 -11.63 18.84
C ALA A 71 9.54 -12.17 20.20
N SER A 72 8.95 -11.32 21.04
CA SER A 72 8.39 -11.59 22.36
C SER A 72 6.90 -11.94 22.35
N GLY A 73 6.20 -11.91 21.21
CA GLY A 73 4.77 -12.33 21.13
C GLY A 73 3.80 -11.46 21.93
N ALA A 74 4.23 -10.27 22.35
CA ALA A 74 3.42 -9.35 23.13
C ALA A 74 2.71 -8.35 22.20
N SER A 75 1.41 -8.13 22.39
CA SER A 75 0.67 -7.11 21.67
C SER A 75 1.20 -5.72 22.01
N GLN A 76 1.90 -5.10 21.06
CA GLN A 76 2.36 -3.73 21.17
C GLN A 76 1.24 -2.78 20.78
N THR A 77 1.11 -1.68 21.53
CA THR A 77 0.18 -0.60 21.20
C THR A 77 1.00 0.59 20.70
N CYS A 78 0.58 1.17 19.58
CA CYS A 78 1.16 2.42 19.09
C CYS A 78 0.70 3.59 19.96
N CYS A 79 1.64 4.37 20.49
CA CYS A 79 1.35 5.53 21.34
C CYS A 79 1.88 6.81 20.69
N LEU A 80 1.04 7.83 20.61
CA LEU A 80 1.39 9.14 20.07
C LEU A 80 1.25 10.21 21.12
N ALA A 81 2.16 11.18 21.14
CA ALA A 81 2.02 12.37 21.96
C ALA A 81 0.75 13.12 21.55
N VAL A 82 -0.11 13.41 22.53
CA VAL A 82 -1.25 14.30 22.33
C VAL A 82 -0.69 15.71 22.23
N GLN A 83 -0.49 16.21 21.01
CA GLN A 83 -0.29 17.64 20.81
C GLN A 83 -1.66 18.31 21.02
N SER A 84 -1.80 18.96 22.19
CA SER A 84 -2.92 19.85 22.52
C SER A 84 -2.83 21.14 21.72
#